data_AF-A0A534CNU9-F1
#
_entry.id   AF-A0A534CNU9-F1
#
_cell.length_a   1.000
_cell.length_b   1.000
_cell.length_c   1.000
_cell.angle_alpha   90.00
_cell.angle_beta   90.00
_cell.angle_gamma   90.00
#
_symmetry.space_group_name_H-M   'P 1'
#
loop_
_entity.id
_entity.type
_entity.pdbx_description
1 polymer ?
#
loop_
_entity_poly.entity_id
_entity_poly.type
_entity_poly.pdbx_seq_one_letter_code
_entity_poly.pdbx_strand_id
1 'polypeptide(L)' 'MTARVGNPEAFNQTTTIAFLSLIAERMERSGAPDFAAFVRAHPEMLDKRALSRWYRPDQLATEIAQRTFVLPEPAP' A
#
# COMPACT_ATOMS: atom_id res chain seq x y z
N MET A 1 -19.97 16.55 -20.78
CA MET A 1 -18.91 15.53 -20.93
C MET A 1 -17.87 15.85 -19.86
N THR A 2 -17.97 15.21 -18.70
CA THR A 2 -17.15 15.52 -17.52
C THR A 2 -15.69 15.11 -17.79
N ALA A 3 -14.79 16.09 -17.74
CA ALA A 3 -13.36 15.85 -17.79
C ALA A 3 -12.98 14.86 -16.68
N ARG A 4 -12.34 13.75 -17.03
CA ARG A 4 -11.71 12.86 -16.06
C ARG A 4 -10.58 13.66 -15.38
N VAL A 5 -10.89 14.27 -14.25
CA VAL A 5 -9.89 14.91 -13.39
C VAL A 5 -9.18 13.78 -12.63
N GLY A 6 -7.98 13.44 -13.08
CA GLY A 6 -7.13 12.42 -12.48
C GLY A 6 -6.18 11.85 -13.52
N ASN A 7 -4.90 11.69 -13.17
CA ASN A 7 -3.97 10.93 -13.99
C ASN A 7 -4.21 9.44 -13.67
N PRO A 8 -4.91 8.65 -14.53
CA PRO A 8 -5.17 7.24 -14.27
C PRO A 8 -3.87 6.45 -14.12
N GLU A 9 -2.76 6.94 -14.68
CA GLU A 9 -1.44 6.32 -14.54
C GLU A 9 -0.82 6.54 -13.15
N ALA A 10 -1.30 7.51 -12.37
CA ALA A 10 -0.84 7.74 -11.00
C ALA A 10 -1.46 6.77 -9.98
N PHE A 11 -2.55 6.09 -10.34
CA PHE A 11 -3.22 5.12 -9.48
C PHE A 11 -2.60 3.73 -9.67
N ASN A 12 -2.35 3.02 -8.56
CA ASN A 12 -1.93 1.62 -8.55
C ASN A 12 -2.80 0.86 -7.54
N GLN A 13 -3.64 -0.04 -8.06
CA GLN A 13 -4.64 -0.75 -7.26
C GLN A 13 -3.97 -1.67 -6.22
N THR A 14 -2.92 -2.39 -6.60
CA THR A 14 -2.20 -3.29 -5.67
C THR A 14 -1.56 -2.52 -4.53
N THR A 15 -0.87 -1.42 -4.82
CA THR A 15 -0.26 -0.55 -3.80
C THR A 15 -1.30 -0.04 -2.82
N THR A 16 -2.44 0.42 -3.32
CA THR A 16 -3.53 0.96 -2.50
C THR A 16 -4.08 -0.10 -1.56
N ILE A 17 -4.47 -1.27 -2.09
CA ILE A 17 -5.09 -2.34 -1.29
C ILE A 17 -4.08 -2.90 -0.29
N ALA A 18 -2.86 -3.23 -0.73
CA ALA A 18 -1.83 -3.77 0.16
C ALA A 18 -1.49 -2.81 1.31
N PHE A 19 -1.37 -1.51 1.02
CA PHE A 19 -1.08 -0.52 2.05
C PHE A 19 -2.23 -0.35 3.05
N LEU A 20 -3.48 -0.33 2.58
CA LEU A 20 -4.67 -0.29 3.45
C LEU A 20 -4.78 -1.55 4.32
N SER A 21 -4.51 -2.73 3.77
CA SER A 21 -4.47 -3.98 4.54
C SER A 21 -3.41 -3.94 5.65
N LEU A 22 -2.24 -3.38 5.36
CA LEU A 22 -1.16 -3.19 6.35
C LEU A 22 -1.49 -2.20 7.46
N ILE A 23 -2.22 -1.12 7.14
CA ILE A 23 -2.75 -0.19 8.15
C ILE A 23 -3.75 -0.94 9.04
N ALA A 24 -4.74 -1.61 8.43
CA ALA A 24 -5.81 -2.29 9.15
C ALA A 24 -5.27 -3.37 10.10
N GLU A 25 -4.34 -4.22 9.65
CA GLU A 25 -3.70 -5.24 10.49
C GLU A 25 -3.00 -4.61 11.71
N ARG A 26 -2.23 -3.54 11.49
CA ARG A 26 -1.50 -2.86 12.56
C ARG A 26 -2.43 -2.12 13.53
N MET A 27 -3.50 -1.51 13.03
CA MET A 27 -4.51 -0.89 13.89
C MET A 27 -5.15 -1.92 14.82
N GLU A 28 -5.54 -3.08 14.28
CA GLU A 28 -6.12 -4.17 15.04
C GLU A 28 -5.16 -4.71 16.12
N ARG A 29 -3.86 -4.85 15.78
CA ARG A 29 -2.86 -5.40 16.71
C ARG A 29 -2.33 -4.41 17.75
N SER A 30 -2.27 -3.12 17.42
CA SER A 30 -1.64 -2.11 18.29
C SER A 30 -2.62 -1.47 19.27
N GLY A 31 -3.92 -1.41 18.94
CA GLY A 31 -4.90 -0.67 19.74
C GLY A 31 -4.58 0.83 19.85
N ALA A 32 -3.82 1.40 18.91
CA ALA A 32 -3.42 2.80 18.96
C ALA A 32 -4.66 3.71 18.91
N PRO A 33 -4.86 4.61 19.90
CA PRO A 33 -6.08 5.40 20.02
C PRO A 33 -6.16 6.55 19.00
N ASP A 34 -5.03 6.92 18.41
CA ASP A 34 -4.91 8.03 17.47
C ASP A 34 -3.73 7.85 16.51
N PHE A 35 -3.66 8.74 15.52
CA PHE A 35 -2.62 8.73 14.49
C PHE A 35 -1.20 8.90 15.05
N ALA A 36 -1.00 9.77 16.04
CA ALA A 36 0.34 10.04 16.59
C ALA A 36 0.87 8.81 17.36
N ALA A 37 0.00 8.11 18.09
CA ALA A 37 0.29 6.84 18.72
C ALA A 37 0.58 5.75 17.68
N PHE A 38 -0.21 5.68 16.61
CA PHE A 38 -0.01 4.72 15.51
C PHE A 38 1.34 4.91 14.83
N VAL A 39 1.67 6.14 14.41
CA VAL A 39 2.94 6.47 13.75
C VAL A 39 4.14 6.20 14.66
N ARG A 40 4.03 6.50 15.96
CA ARG A 40 5.10 6.22 16.92
C ARG A 40 5.35 4.72 17.07
N ALA A 41 4.29 3.90 17.02
CA ALA A 41 4.40 2.44 17.09
C ALA A 41 4.85 1.82 15.75
N HIS A 42 4.53 2.45 14.62
CA HIS A 42 4.75 1.94 13.26
C HIS A 42 5.35 3.01 12.34
N PRO A 43 6.56 3.52 12.62
CA PRO A 43 7.17 4.59 11.83
C PRO A 43 7.42 4.18 10.37
N GLU A 44 7.58 2.89 10.10
CA GLU A 44 7.75 2.34 8.74
C GLU A 44 6.54 2.60 7.83
N MET A 45 5.37 2.87 8.39
CA MET A 45 4.16 3.19 7.63
C MET A 45 4.23 4.56 6.94
N LEU A 46 5.16 5.43 7.33
CA LEU A 46 5.42 6.70 6.65
C LEU A 46 6.49 6.57 5.56
N ASP A 47 7.14 5.43 5.42
CA ASP A 47 8.11 5.18 4.37
C ASP A 47 7.41 4.74 3.08
N LYS A 48 7.82 5.30 1.94
CA LYS A 48 7.38 4.88 0.61
C LYS A 48 7.73 3.41 0.31
N ARG A 49 8.66 2.83 1.07
CA ARG A 49 9.11 1.43 0.99
C ARG A 49 8.37 0.51 1.95
N ALA A 50 7.27 0.95 2.58
CA ALA A 50 6.49 0.12 3.48
C ALA A 50 6.11 -1.24 2.87
N LEU A 51 5.84 -1.30 1.56
CA LEU A 51 5.49 -2.54 0.87
C LEU A 51 6.68 -3.40 0.43
N SER A 52 7.91 -2.90 0.49
CA SER A 52 9.09 -3.58 -0.07
C SER A 52 9.45 -4.89 0.62
N ARG A 53 8.88 -5.16 1.81
CA ARG A 53 9.00 -6.47 2.48
C ARG A 53 8.18 -7.57 1.78
N TRP A 54 7.09 -7.21 1.11
CA TRP A 54 6.17 -8.16 0.49
C TRP A 54 6.24 -8.13 -1.03
N TYR A 55 6.47 -6.96 -1.62
CA TYR A 55 6.47 -6.78 -3.06
C TYR A 55 7.84 -6.33 -3.56
N ARG A 56 8.28 -6.94 -4.66
CA ARG A 56 9.41 -6.44 -5.42
C ARG A 56 9.00 -5.17 -6.17
N PRO A 57 9.88 -4.17 -6.33
CA PRO A 57 9.52 -2.92 -7.03
C PRO A 57 9.04 -3.13 -8.47
N ASP A 58 9.64 -4.08 -9.19
CA ASP A 58 9.26 -4.44 -10.55
C ASP A 58 7.91 -5.15 -10.63
N GLN A 59 7.53 -5.91 -9.59
CA GLN A 59 6.18 -6.50 -9.50
C GLN A 59 5.10 -5.40 -9.41
N LEU A 60 5.32 -4.38 -8.55
CA LEU A 60 4.39 -3.25 -8.41
C LEU A 60 4.32 -2.36 -9.65
N ALA A 61 5.37 -2.34 -10.46
CA ALA A 61 5.45 -1.55 -11.69
C ALA A 61 4.72 -2.20 -12.88
N THR A 62 4.20 -3.42 -12.74
CA THR A 62 3.48 -4.10 -13.83
C THR A 62 2.09 -3.49 -14.08
N GLU A 63 1.63 -3.52 -15.33
CA GLU A 63 0.27 -3.07 -15.68
C GLU A 63 -0.82 -3.86 -14.93
N ILE A 64 -0.58 -5.15 -14.66
CA ILE A 64 -1.53 -5.98 -13.92
C ILE A 64 -1.63 -5.55 -12.46
N ALA A 65 -0.52 -5.26 -11.77
CA ALA A 65 -0.53 -4.73 -10.41
C ALA A 65 -1.17 -3.34 -10.32
N GLN A 66 -1.05 -2.55 -11.38
CA GLN A 66 -1.68 -1.24 -11.48
C GLN A 66 -3.20 -1.34 -11.62
N ARG A 67 -3.69 -2.21 -12.50
CA ARG A 67 -5.11 -2.34 -12.88
C ARG A 67 -5.92 -3.26 -11.97
N THR A 68 -5.29 -4.18 -11.28
CA THR A 68 -5.95 -5.11 -10.35
C THR A 68 -5.07 -5.39 -9.13
N PHE A 69 -5.65 -6.02 -8.11
CA PHE A 69 -4.89 -6.53 -6.98
C PHE A 69 -4.18 -7.82 -7.36
N VAL A 70 -2.87 -7.89 -7.11
CA VAL A 70 -2.09 -9.12 -7.20
C VAL A 70 -1.46 -9.45 -5.85
N LEU A 71 -1.40 -10.73 -5.51
CA LEU A 71 -0.72 -11.19 -4.30
C LEU A 71 0.81 -11.03 -4.43
N PRO A 72 1.52 -10.84 -3.31
CA PRO A 72 2.98 -10.81 -3.33
C PRO A 72 3.52 -12.14 -3.86
N GLU A 73 4.49 -12.07 -4.76
CA GLU A 73 5.20 -13.26 -5.22
C GLU A 73 6.11 -13.79 -4.11
N PRO A 74 6.28 -15.11 -3.97
CA PRO A 74 7.22 -15.67 -3.00
C PRO A 74 8.61 -15.11 -3.29
N ALA A 75 9.31 -14.72 -2.22
CA ALA A 75 10.71 -14.35 -2.33
C ALA A 75 11.49 -15.56 -2.87
N PRO A 76 12.42 -15.36 -3.83
CA PRO A 76 13.28 -16.43 -4.33
C PRO A 76 14.15 -17.03 -3.24
#